data_AF-A0A7D3WYW9-F1
#
_entry.id   AF-A0A7D3WYW9-F1
#
_cell.length_a   1.000
_cell.length_b   1.000
_cell.length_c   1.000
_cell.angle_alpha   90.00
_cell.angle_beta   90.00
_cell.angle_gamma   90.00
#
_symmetry.space_group_name_H-M   'P 1'
#
loop_
_entity.id
_entity.type
_entity.pdbx_description
1 polymer ?
#
loop_
_entity_poly.entity_id
_entity_poly.type
_entity_poly.pdbx_seq_one_letter_code
_entity_poly.pdbx_strand_id
1 'polypeptide(L)'
;MKGEGVVGTPRYVNNGTSLFDTGVDGYPNGSSARGGPGNAGGGGTDGDATSNTMNSGGGGGGNGARGGHGGNTWSSNVATGGESGLPLDLVSTNRLILGGGGGAGSSNDGTGDGPLTGYASSGATGGGIVLVRTGSVAGFGSILANGASASSTVANDGSGGGGAGGAILVTATNTASLGQLSLSATGGNGGSNTATTAQGPHGPGGAAGRRYFHQRRSG
;
A
#
# COMPACT_ATOMS: atom_id res chain seq x y z
N MET A 1 0.46 12.14 -1.52
CA MET A 1 1.34 11.81 -0.37
C MET A 1 1.90 10.42 -0.55
N LYS A 2 3.14 10.16 -0.12
CA LYS A 2 3.75 8.83 -0.07
C LYS A 2 3.06 7.98 1.00
N GLY A 3 3.12 6.66 0.87
CA GLY A 3 2.67 5.72 1.89
C GLY A 3 3.66 5.59 3.05
N GLU A 4 3.28 4.87 4.09
CA GLU A 4 4.21 4.42 5.15
C GLU A 4 5.16 3.35 4.66
N GLY A 5 6.39 3.33 5.19
CA GLY A 5 7.36 2.29 4.87
C GLY A 5 8.54 2.26 5.82
N VAL A 6 9.49 1.37 5.55
CA VAL A 6 10.66 1.16 6.42
C VAL A 6 11.59 2.36 6.53
N VAL A 7 11.46 3.34 5.63
CA VAL A 7 12.31 4.54 5.58
C VAL A 7 11.66 5.73 6.30
N GLY A 8 10.38 5.62 6.67
CA GLY A 8 9.67 6.69 7.36
C GLY A 8 8.16 6.57 7.27
N THR A 9 7.49 7.47 7.98
CA THR A 9 6.05 7.60 8.02
C THR A 9 5.68 8.99 7.51
N PRO A 10 4.71 9.13 6.60
CA PRO A 10 4.30 10.44 6.15
C PRO A 10 3.55 11.18 7.26
N ARG A 11 3.42 12.50 7.14
CA ARG A 11 2.70 13.29 8.14
C ARG A 11 1.24 12.83 8.31
N TYR A 12 0.55 12.57 7.21
CA TYR A 12 -0.82 12.08 7.23
C TYR A 12 -0.89 10.64 6.73
N VAL A 13 -1.52 9.80 7.53
CA VAL A 13 -1.61 8.35 7.33
C VAL A 13 -3.08 7.94 7.31
N ASN A 14 -3.45 7.11 6.35
CA ASN A 14 -4.72 6.39 6.38
C ASN A 14 -4.55 5.17 7.32
N ASN A 15 -5.27 5.14 8.44
CA ASN A 15 -5.22 4.01 9.39
C ASN A 15 -6.31 2.95 9.15
N GLY A 16 -6.99 3.01 8.01
CA GLY A 16 -8.08 2.12 7.59
C GLY A 16 -9.47 2.71 7.80
N THR A 17 -9.64 3.63 8.75
CA THR A 17 -10.96 4.23 9.08
C THR A 17 -10.92 5.75 9.15
N SER A 18 -9.74 6.35 9.27
CA SER A 18 -9.55 7.78 9.45
C SER A 18 -8.20 8.24 8.91
N LEU A 19 -8.10 9.54 8.68
CA LEU A 19 -6.82 10.21 8.48
C LEU A 19 -6.23 10.53 9.85
N PHE A 20 -4.99 10.11 10.05
CA PHE A 20 -4.22 10.38 11.26
C PHE A 20 -3.07 11.33 10.94
N ASP A 21 -2.98 12.47 11.64
CA ASP A 21 -1.82 13.37 11.58
C ASP A 21 -0.82 12.96 12.66
N THR A 22 0.38 12.55 12.24
CA THR A 22 1.47 12.15 13.15
C THR A 22 2.16 13.37 13.78
N GLY A 23 1.87 14.58 13.31
CA GLY A 23 2.47 15.84 13.76
C GLY A 23 3.85 16.11 13.18
N VAL A 24 4.47 15.15 12.47
CA VAL A 24 5.82 15.26 11.91
C VAL A 24 5.92 14.57 10.55
N ASP A 25 6.67 15.17 9.62
CA ASP A 25 7.02 14.51 8.38
C ASP A 25 8.23 13.59 8.60
N GLY A 26 7.99 12.28 8.63
CA GLY A 26 9.02 11.28 8.92
C GLY A 26 9.91 10.93 7.73
N TYR A 27 9.70 11.52 6.55
CA TYR A 27 10.52 11.26 5.37
C TYR A 27 11.64 12.29 5.18
N PRO A 28 12.88 11.83 4.89
CA PRO A 28 13.91 12.71 4.35
C PRO A 28 13.40 13.36 3.06
N ASN A 29 13.42 14.69 3.01
CA ASN A 29 12.90 15.51 1.90
C ASN A 29 11.37 15.49 1.72
N GLY A 30 10.63 15.05 2.74
CA GLY A 30 9.18 15.22 2.82
C GLY A 30 8.33 14.09 2.24
N SER A 31 7.05 14.11 2.63
CA SER A 31 6.01 13.12 2.34
C SER A 31 5.32 13.29 0.99
N SER A 32 5.56 14.39 0.31
CA SER A 32 4.92 14.72 -0.96
C SER A 32 5.75 14.23 -2.15
N ALA A 33 5.13 14.25 -3.33
CA ALA A 33 5.69 13.84 -4.61
C ALA A 33 5.83 12.31 -4.84
N ARG A 34 6.35 12.00 -6.03
CA ARG A 34 6.28 10.69 -6.69
C ARG A 34 7.18 9.62 -6.11
N GLY A 35 8.29 9.97 -5.46
CA GLY A 35 9.29 8.97 -5.06
C GLY A 35 8.72 7.92 -4.12
N GLY A 36 9.03 6.64 -4.36
CA GLY A 36 8.70 5.51 -3.48
C GLY A 36 9.90 5.16 -2.58
N PRO A 37 10.01 5.70 -1.36
CA PRO A 37 11.14 5.46 -0.47
C PRO A 37 11.05 4.06 0.15
N GLY A 38 12.09 3.24 -0.07
CA GLY A 38 12.10 1.86 0.39
C GLY A 38 10.89 1.09 -0.14
N ASN A 39 10.09 0.52 0.75
CA ASN A 39 8.90 -0.23 0.37
C ASN A 39 7.61 0.61 0.32
N ALA A 40 7.64 1.91 0.62
CA ALA A 40 6.45 2.75 0.51
C ALA A 40 6.14 3.10 -0.95
N GLY A 41 4.85 3.11 -1.29
CA GLY A 41 4.37 3.66 -2.55
C GLY A 41 4.49 5.19 -2.59
N GLY A 42 4.87 5.74 -3.72
CA GLY A 42 4.95 7.18 -3.94
C GLY A 42 3.59 7.85 -4.16
N GLY A 43 3.48 9.16 -3.91
CA GLY A 43 2.25 9.90 -4.18
C GLY A 43 2.10 10.32 -5.64
N GLY A 44 0.87 10.52 -6.12
CA GLY A 44 0.62 11.16 -7.43
C GLY A 44 1.12 12.60 -7.45
N THR A 45 1.47 13.09 -8.63
CA THR A 45 1.73 14.51 -8.92
C THR A 45 0.89 14.95 -10.11
N ASP A 46 0.16 16.04 -9.96
CA ASP A 46 -0.72 16.58 -10.99
C ASP A 46 0.04 16.96 -12.27
N GLY A 47 -0.60 16.75 -13.43
CA GLY A 47 -0.05 17.09 -14.74
C GLY A 47 -0.06 18.59 -15.06
N ASP A 48 -0.92 19.34 -14.39
CA ASP A 48 -1.01 20.80 -14.39
C ASP A 48 -0.86 21.28 -12.94
N ALA A 49 0.37 21.31 -12.45
CA ALA A 49 0.66 21.71 -11.08
C ALA A 49 0.18 23.14 -10.73
N THR A 50 -0.03 24.00 -11.74
CA THR A 50 -0.52 25.36 -11.52
C THR A 50 -2.01 25.42 -11.24
N SER A 51 -2.81 24.63 -11.95
CA SER A 51 -4.27 24.63 -11.80
C SER A 51 -4.80 23.45 -10.99
N ASN A 52 -3.97 22.43 -10.75
CA ASN A 52 -4.32 21.16 -10.08
C ASN A 52 -5.57 20.54 -10.69
N THR A 53 -5.54 20.28 -12.00
CA THR A 53 -6.70 19.78 -12.75
C THR A 53 -6.48 18.41 -13.38
N MET A 54 -5.24 17.92 -13.42
CA MET A 54 -4.84 16.74 -14.20
C MET A 54 -4.36 15.63 -13.28
N ASN A 55 -5.32 14.99 -12.60
CA ASN A 55 -5.00 14.10 -11.50
C ASN A 55 -4.32 12.78 -11.94
N SER A 56 -3.27 12.36 -11.21
CA SER A 56 -2.57 11.08 -11.39
C SER A 56 -2.71 10.15 -10.17
N GLY A 57 -2.45 8.87 -10.38
CA GLY A 57 -2.62 7.84 -9.35
C GLY A 57 -1.42 7.71 -8.41
N GLY A 58 -1.66 7.14 -7.23
CA GLY A 58 -0.61 6.79 -6.26
C GLY A 58 0.04 5.43 -6.56
N GLY A 59 1.32 5.29 -6.22
CA GLY A 59 2.07 4.04 -6.38
C GLY A 59 1.69 3.00 -5.32
N GLY A 60 1.72 1.72 -5.67
CA GLY A 60 1.47 0.62 -4.74
C GLY A 60 2.66 0.38 -3.80
N GLY A 61 2.38 -0.07 -2.58
CA GLY A 61 3.41 -0.48 -1.63
C GLY A 61 4.15 -1.74 -2.07
N GLY A 62 5.38 -1.90 -1.58
CA GLY A 62 6.23 -3.06 -1.78
C GLY A 62 6.38 -3.92 -0.53
N ASN A 63 6.79 -5.17 -0.72
CA ASN A 63 7.40 -5.97 0.36
C ASN A 63 8.46 -6.89 -0.23
N GLY A 64 8.10 -7.99 -0.89
CA GLY A 64 9.08 -8.72 -1.73
C GLY A 64 8.62 -9.09 -3.10
N ALA A 65 7.58 -8.42 -3.55
CA ALA A 65 7.56 -7.94 -4.91
C ALA A 65 7.51 -6.42 -4.85
N ARG A 66 7.90 -5.80 -5.95
CA ARG A 66 7.66 -4.39 -6.22
C ARG A 66 6.16 -4.14 -6.29
N GLY A 67 5.70 -2.96 -5.85
CA GLY A 67 4.36 -2.47 -6.15
C GLY A 67 4.21 -2.06 -7.62
N GLY A 68 2.99 -1.67 -8.00
CA GLY A 68 2.69 -1.06 -9.28
C GLY A 68 2.93 0.45 -9.26
N HIS A 69 3.26 1.02 -10.41
CA HIS A 69 3.27 2.48 -10.57
C HIS A 69 1.84 3.01 -10.57
N GLY A 70 1.66 4.23 -10.05
CA GLY A 70 0.41 4.97 -10.19
C GLY A 70 0.17 5.36 -11.65
N GLY A 71 -1.09 5.37 -12.06
CA GLY A 71 -1.49 5.69 -13.41
C GLY A 71 -1.26 7.15 -13.79
N ASN A 72 -1.22 7.40 -15.10
CA ASN A 72 -0.93 8.70 -15.69
C ASN A 72 -2.01 9.74 -15.34
N THR A 73 -1.66 11.00 -15.57
CA THR A 73 -2.57 12.13 -15.37
C THR A 73 -3.76 12.08 -16.31
N TRP A 74 -4.90 12.56 -15.83
CA TRP A 74 -6.02 12.88 -16.70
C TRP A 74 -5.66 13.96 -17.74
N SER A 75 -6.26 13.86 -18.94
CA SER A 75 -6.15 14.75 -20.10
C SER A 75 -4.75 14.84 -20.75
N SER A 76 -3.71 15.14 -19.97
CA SER A 76 -2.34 15.28 -20.48
C SER A 76 -1.58 13.96 -20.64
N ASN A 77 -2.05 12.87 -20.01
CA ASN A 77 -1.44 11.54 -20.07
C ASN A 77 0.06 11.52 -19.71
N VAL A 78 0.48 12.40 -18.80
CA VAL A 78 1.85 12.47 -18.30
C VAL A 78 2.06 11.39 -17.25
N ALA A 79 3.19 10.69 -17.34
CA ALA A 79 3.61 9.67 -16.38
C ALA A 79 4.18 10.30 -15.09
N THR A 80 3.32 11.01 -14.35
CA THR A 80 3.63 11.61 -13.04
C THR A 80 2.86 10.95 -11.89
N GLY A 81 2.31 9.77 -12.10
CA GLY A 81 1.83 8.92 -11.02
C GLY A 81 2.94 8.53 -10.03
N GLY A 82 2.53 8.06 -8.87
CA GLY A 82 3.45 7.65 -7.81
C GLY A 82 4.34 6.48 -8.23
N GLU A 83 5.62 6.57 -7.88
CA GLU A 83 6.57 5.48 -8.09
C GLU A 83 6.22 4.29 -7.19
N SER A 84 6.51 3.08 -7.67
CA SER A 84 6.24 1.86 -6.93
C SER A 84 7.17 1.69 -5.72
N GLY A 85 6.60 1.18 -4.61
CA GLY A 85 7.40 0.72 -3.48
C GLY A 85 8.27 -0.48 -3.87
N LEU A 86 9.52 -0.50 -3.40
CA LEU A 86 10.51 -1.51 -3.75
C LEU A 86 10.33 -2.80 -2.95
N PRO A 87 10.73 -3.95 -3.52
CA PRO A 87 10.96 -5.13 -2.71
C PRO A 87 12.18 -4.92 -1.81
N LEU A 88 12.13 -5.50 -0.63
CA LEU A 88 13.23 -5.51 0.33
C LEU A 88 13.67 -6.96 0.53
N ASP A 89 14.74 -7.38 -0.12
CA ASP A 89 15.22 -8.78 -0.10
C ASP A 89 15.88 -9.20 1.22
N LEU A 90 15.57 -8.49 2.31
CA LEU A 90 16.13 -8.69 3.63
C LEU A 90 15.22 -9.53 4.55
N VAL A 91 14.06 -10.01 4.07
CA VAL A 91 13.18 -10.81 4.91
C VAL A 91 13.73 -12.22 5.09
N SER A 92 14.04 -12.54 6.34
CA SER A 92 14.53 -13.84 6.78
C SER A 92 13.83 -14.21 8.09
N THR A 93 14.05 -15.42 8.61
CA THR A 93 13.57 -15.78 9.94
C THR A 93 14.10 -14.88 11.07
N ASN A 94 15.15 -14.11 10.81
CA ASN A 94 15.76 -13.18 11.76
C ASN A 94 15.40 -11.72 11.49
N ARG A 95 14.63 -11.44 10.42
CA ARG A 95 14.23 -10.09 10.04
C ARG A 95 12.90 -10.14 9.31
N LEU A 96 11.85 -9.74 10.00
CA LEU A 96 10.52 -9.54 9.43
C LEU A 96 10.32 -8.04 9.21
N ILE A 97 9.60 -7.68 8.15
CA ILE A 97 9.27 -6.29 7.84
C ILE A 97 7.77 -6.15 7.61
N LEU A 98 7.25 -4.98 7.94
CA LEU A 98 5.88 -4.59 7.60
C LEU A 98 5.74 -4.45 6.08
N GLY A 99 4.52 -4.67 5.58
CA GLY A 99 4.16 -4.28 4.22
C GLY A 99 4.20 -2.76 4.09
N GLY A 100 4.73 -2.26 2.97
CA GLY A 100 4.65 -0.83 2.70
C GLY A 100 3.22 -0.40 2.37
N GLY A 101 2.83 0.78 2.83
CA GLY A 101 1.59 1.42 2.43
C GLY A 101 1.64 1.89 0.97
N GLY A 102 0.49 1.95 0.33
CA GLY A 102 0.36 2.63 -0.96
C GLY A 102 0.44 4.15 -0.79
N GLY A 103 0.86 4.85 -1.84
CA GLY A 103 0.78 6.30 -1.90
C GLY A 103 -0.59 6.78 -2.35
N ALA A 104 -0.94 8.01 -2.00
CA ALA A 104 -2.18 8.65 -2.42
C ALA A 104 -2.07 9.18 -3.86
N GLY A 105 -3.17 9.15 -4.61
CA GLY A 105 -3.31 9.90 -5.87
C GLY A 105 -3.35 11.41 -5.62
N SER A 106 -3.27 12.20 -6.67
CA SER A 106 -3.61 13.63 -6.58
C SER A 106 -5.13 13.80 -6.65
N SER A 107 -5.63 14.76 -5.89
CA SER A 107 -7.05 15.05 -5.81
C SER A 107 -7.27 16.55 -5.71
N ASN A 108 -8.26 17.04 -6.45
CA ASN A 108 -8.67 18.44 -6.50
C ASN A 108 -10.16 18.60 -6.19
N ASP A 109 -10.98 17.61 -6.53
CA ASP A 109 -12.42 17.62 -6.32
C ASP A 109 -12.84 16.82 -5.07
N GLY A 110 -11.92 16.02 -4.53
CA GLY A 110 -12.10 15.32 -3.27
C GLY A 110 -13.15 14.20 -3.32
N THR A 111 -13.35 13.58 -4.48
CA THR A 111 -14.42 12.61 -4.73
C THR A 111 -14.20 11.24 -4.07
N GLY A 112 -15.29 10.49 -3.98
CA GLY A 112 -15.34 9.16 -3.37
C GLY A 112 -15.67 9.17 -1.88
N ASP A 113 -15.89 7.98 -1.33
CA ASP A 113 -16.35 7.81 0.04
C ASP A 113 -15.20 7.94 1.05
N GLY A 114 -15.48 8.58 2.18
CA GLY A 114 -14.54 8.65 3.29
C GLY A 114 -14.93 9.66 4.37
N PRO A 115 -14.19 9.68 5.49
CA PRO A 115 -14.42 10.58 6.61
C PRO A 115 -14.12 12.07 6.31
N LEU A 116 -13.48 12.37 5.18
CA LEU A 116 -13.14 13.73 4.74
C LEU A 116 -12.93 13.79 3.22
N THR A 117 -13.00 15.01 2.69
CA THR A 117 -12.82 15.30 1.26
C THR A 117 -11.47 14.81 0.75
N GLY A 118 -11.47 14.03 -0.33
CA GLY A 118 -10.25 13.46 -0.93
C GLY A 118 -9.68 12.24 -0.19
N TYR A 119 -10.35 11.76 0.85
CA TYR A 119 -9.88 10.57 1.58
C TYR A 119 -9.83 9.33 0.69
N ALA A 120 -10.79 9.14 -0.22
CA ALA A 120 -10.82 7.98 -1.11
C ALA A 120 -9.58 7.89 -2.03
N SER A 121 -8.92 9.02 -2.32
CA SER A 121 -7.66 9.07 -3.07
C SER A 121 -6.43 8.65 -2.24
N SER A 122 -6.59 8.40 -0.94
CA SER A 122 -5.52 7.92 -0.07
C SER A 122 -5.02 6.54 -0.50
N GLY A 123 -3.71 6.32 -0.34
CA GLY A 123 -3.15 4.99 -0.43
C GLY A 123 -3.62 4.09 0.72
N ALA A 124 -3.59 2.78 0.48
CA ALA A 124 -4.05 1.79 1.45
C ALA A 124 -2.93 1.33 2.41
N THR A 125 -3.34 0.87 3.59
CA THR A 125 -2.43 0.36 4.64
C THR A 125 -1.71 -0.91 4.21
N GLY A 126 -0.41 -1.00 4.50
CA GLY A 126 0.34 -2.24 4.37
C GLY A 126 -0.01 -3.26 5.47
N GLY A 127 0.32 -4.52 5.23
CA GLY A 127 0.08 -5.63 6.16
C GLY A 127 1.07 -5.64 7.33
N GLY A 128 0.59 -6.12 8.48
CA GLY A 128 1.38 -6.22 9.72
C GLY A 128 2.39 -7.39 9.75
N ILE A 129 3.00 -7.61 10.91
CA ILE A 129 3.81 -8.80 11.17
C ILE A 129 3.06 -9.71 12.13
N VAL A 130 2.99 -11.00 11.82
CA VAL A 130 2.54 -12.03 12.77
C VAL A 130 3.69 -12.97 13.09
N LEU A 131 4.05 -13.07 14.37
CA LEU A 131 5.06 -13.99 14.87
C LEU A 131 4.43 -14.95 15.89
N VAL A 132 4.45 -16.24 15.59
CA VAL A 132 3.95 -17.30 16.47
C VAL A 132 5.08 -18.27 16.79
N ARG A 133 5.28 -18.52 18.08
CA ARG A 133 6.17 -19.58 18.59
C ARG A 133 5.37 -20.46 19.53
N THR A 134 5.25 -21.74 19.19
CA THR A 134 4.41 -22.69 19.92
C THR A 134 5.09 -24.06 20.06
N GLY A 135 4.55 -24.94 20.91
CA GLY A 135 4.94 -26.35 20.92
C GLY A 135 4.30 -27.13 19.77
N SER A 136 3.00 -26.94 19.54
CA SER A 136 2.22 -27.56 18.48
C SER A 136 1.02 -26.68 18.09
N VAL A 137 0.37 -27.03 16.98
CA VAL A 137 -0.91 -26.47 16.53
C VAL A 137 -1.95 -27.59 16.53
N ALA A 138 -3.18 -27.30 16.95
CA ALA A 138 -4.29 -28.24 16.85
C ALA A 138 -5.42 -27.61 16.04
N GLY A 139 -6.00 -28.38 15.12
CA GLY A 139 -7.08 -27.92 14.27
C GLY A 139 -6.61 -26.99 13.13
N PHE A 140 -7.59 -26.49 12.39
CA PHE A 140 -7.41 -25.65 11.21
C PHE A 140 -7.65 -24.18 11.53
N GLY A 141 -6.98 -23.28 10.81
CA GLY A 141 -7.17 -21.85 10.99
C GLY A 141 -6.42 -21.03 9.96
N SER A 142 -6.68 -19.72 9.96
CA SER A 142 -5.96 -18.77 9.11
C SER A 142 -5.16 -17.78 9.93
N ILE A 143 -3.97 -17.43 9.43
CA ILE A 143 -3.17 -16.32 9.92
C ILE A 143 -2.98 -15.35 8.76
N LEU A 144 -3.43 -14.11 8.96
CA LEU A 144 -3.50 -13.09 7.92
C LEU A 144 -2.58 -11.91 8.29
N ALA A 145 -1.77 -11.50 7.32
CA ALA A 145 -0.97 -10.29 7.32
C ALA A 145 -1.12 -9.59 5.96
N ASN A 146 -2.33 -9.60 5.40
CA ASN A 146 -2.63 -9.00 4.11
C ASN A 146 -2.55 -7.47 4.18
N GLY A 147 -2.10 -6.84 3.10
CA GLY A 147 -2.27 -5.40 2.89
C GLY A 147 -3.69 -5.09 2.38
N ALA A 148 -4.13 -3.85 2.60
CA ALA A 148 -5.45 -3.40 2.18
C ALA A 148 -5.47 -2.97 0.70
N SER A 149 -6.63 -3.12 0.06
CA SER A 149 -6.90 -2.50 -1.23
C SER A 149 -7.24 -1.02 -1.04
N ALA A 150 -6.84 -0.19 -1.99
CA ALA A 150 -7.26 1.22 -2.03
C ALA A 150 -8.68 1.37 -2.59
N SER A 151 -9.29 2.54 -2.36
CA SER A 151 -10.70 2.76 -2.68
C SER A 151 -10.98 2.65 -4.18
N SER A 152 -12.10 2.01 -4.51
CA SER A 152 -12.66 1.96 -5.87
C SER A 152 -13.82 2.93 -6.06
N THR A 153 -14.11 3.79 -5.08
CA THR A 153 -15.23 4.76 -5.11
C THR A 153 -14.82 6.12 -5.67
N VAL A 154 -13.54 6.32 -5.99
CA VAL A 154 -13.05 7.60 -6.53
C VAL A 154 -13.77 7.89 -7.84
N ALA A 155 -14.25 9.12 -8.04
CA ALA A 155 -14.90 9.51 -9.28
C ALA A 155 -13.87 10.10 -10.25
N ASN A 156 -13.66 11.41 -10.24
CA ASN A 156 -12.80 12.14 -11.18
C ASN A 156 -11.52 12.69 -10.51
N ASP A 157 -10.98 11.93 -9.56
CA ASP A 157 -9.67 12.18 -8.96
C ASP A 157 -8.70 11.02 -9.23
N GLY A 158 -7.43 11.23 -8.90
CA GLY A 158 -6.42 10.18 -8.89
C GLY A 158 -6.67 9.21 -7.75
N SER A 159 -6.58 7.91 -8.03
CA SER A 159 -6.81 6.87 -7.02
C SER A 159 -5.53 6.53 -6.26
N GLY A 160 -5.66 6.13 -4.99
CA GLY A 160 -4.52 5.69 -4.18
C GLY A 160 -4.02 4.29 -4.55
N GLY A 161 -2.76 4.00 -4.27
CA GLY A 161 -2.15 2.69 -4.45
C GLY A 161 -2.52 1.68 -3.35
N GLY A 162 -2.46 0.39 -3.67
CA GLY A 162 -2.70 -0.69 -2.72
C GLY A 162 -1.56 -0.84 -1.70
N GLY A 163 -1.86 -1.36 -0.52
CA GLY A 163 -0.88 -1.70 0.52
C GLY A 163 -0.31 -3.10 0.33
N ALA A 164 0.99 -3.27 0.52
CA ALA A 164 1.65 -4.57 0.36
C ALA A 164 1.30 -5.53 1.49
N GLY A 165 1.40 -6.82 1.23
CA GLY A 165 1.35 -7.84 2.28
C GLY A 165 2.51 -7.66 3.27
N GLY A 166 2.28 -8.06 4.52
CA GLY A 166 3.24 -8.04 5.59
C GLY A 166 4.09 -9.31 5.66
N ALA A 167 4.36 -9.79 6.87
CA ALA A 167 5.13 -11.01 7.08
C ALA A 167 4.50 -11.91 8.14
N ILE A 168 4.59 -13.22 7.92
CA ILE A 168 4.13 -14.23 8.88
C ILE A 168 5.29 -15.17 9.18
N LEU A 169 5.59 -15.40 10.45
CA LEU A 169 6.54 -16.41 10.89
C LEU A 169 5.90 -17.28 11.95
N VAL A 170 5.73 -18.56 11.64
CA VAL A 170 5.23 -19.56 12.59
C VAL A 170 6.31 -20.61 12.83
N THR A 171 6.71 -20.74 14.09
CA THR A 171 7.67 -21.74 14.56
C THR A 171 6.99 -22.67 15.56
N ALA A 172 7.24 -23.97 15.43
CA ALA A 172 6.68 -24.96 16.33
C ALA A 172 7.67 -26.09 16.59
N THR A 173 7.73 -26.59 17.83
CA THR A 173 8.52 -27.79 18.15
C THR A 173 8.03 -28.99 17.34
N ASN A 174 6.71 -29.20 17.25
CA ASN A 174 6.10 -30.18 16.36
C ASN A 174 5.62 -29.52 15.05
N THR A 175 6.44 -29.58 14.01
CA THR A 175 6.14 -28.97 12.70
C THR A 175 5.11 -29.74 11.88
N ALA A 176 4.80 -31.00 12.19
CA ALA A 176 3.80 -31.80 11.47
C ALA A 176 2.41 -31.16 11.61
N SER A 177 2.16 -30.50 12.74
CA SER A 177 0.92 -29.80 13.02
C SER A 177 0.71 -28.50 12.24
N LEU A 178 1.77 -27.93 11.65
CA LEU A 178 1.70 -26.65 10.93
C LEU A 178 1.02 -26.75 9.55
N GLY A 179 0.84 -27.96 9.01
CA GLY A 179 0.13 -28.17 7.75
C GLY A 179 -1.35 -27.80 7.81
N GLN A 180 -1.91 -27.64 9.01
CA GLN A 180 -3.31 -27.30 9.23
C GLN A 180 -3.60 -25.79 9.14
N LEU A 181 -2.56 -24.95 9.10
CA LEU A 181 -2.71 -23.50 9.00
C LEU A 181 -2.68 -23.02 7.55
N SER A 182 -3.62 -22.13 7.23
CA SER A 182 -3.58 -21.31 6.01
C SER A 182 -2.94 -19.96 6.35
N LEU A 183 -1.88 -19.58 5.62
CA LEU A 183 -1.16 -18.32 5.86
C LEU A 183 -1.36 -17.41 4.65
N SER A 184 -1.69 -16.14 4.89
CA SER A 184 -1.86 -15.15 3.81
C SER A 184 -1.17 -13.83 4.13
N ALA A 185 -0.29 -13.38 3.25
CA ALA A 185 0.34 -12.06 3.28
C ALA A 185 0.34 -11.45 1.88
N THR A 186 -0.85 -11.35 1.29
CA THR A 186 -1.06 -10.78 -0.05
C THR A 186 -1.14 -9.26 0.02
N GLY A 187 -0.63 -8.59 -1.01
CA GLY A 187 -0.89 -7.16 -1.21
C GLY A 187 -2.32 -6.93 -1.73
N GLY A 188 -2.83 -5.73 -1.49
CA GLY A 188 -4.13 -5.27 -1.98
C GLY A 188 -4.07 -4.69 -3.40
N ASN A 189 -5.24 -4.46 -3.96
CA ASN A 189 -5.40 -3.82 -5.26
C ASN A 189 -5.17 -2.30 -5.14
N GLY A 190 -4.70 -1.69 -6.23
CA GLY A 190 -4.74 -0.24 -6.38
C GLY A 190 -6.18 0.23 -6.56
N GLY A 191 -6.44 1.47 -6.20
CA GLY A 191 -7.76 2.06 -6.36
C GLY A 191 -8.10 2.28 -7.83
N SER A 192 -9.39 2.27 -8.13
CA SER A 192 -9.93 2.64 -9.43
C SER A 192 -10.70 3.94 -9.33
N ASN A 193 -10.84 4.61 -10.47
CA ASN A 193 -11.67 5.79 -10.62
C ASN A 193 -12.67 5.61 -11.76
N THR A 194 -13.68 6.48 -11.82
CA THR A 194 -14.74 6.38 -12.82
C THR A 194 -14.39 7.27 -14.00
N ALA A 195 -14.17 6.67 -15.17
CA ALA A 195 -14.05 7.41 -16.42
C ALA A 195 -15.44 7.68 -16.99
N THR A 196 -15.94 8.92 -16.90
CA THR A 196 -17.13 9.31 -17.69
C THR A 196 -16.70 9.71 -19.09
N THR A 197 -17.61 9.65 -20.08
CA THR A 197 -17.31 10.06 -21.46
C THR A 197 -16.91 11.53 -21.58
N ALA A 198 -17.40 12.39 -20.69
CA ALA A 198 -17.06 13.81 -20.66
C ALA A 198 -15.73 14.10 -19.94
N GLN A 199 -15.37 13.27 -18.95
CA GLN A 199 -14.23 13.53 -18.06
C GLN A 199 -13.08 12.54 -18.26
N GLY A 200 -13.15 11.51 -19.11
CA GLY A 200 -12.04 10.57 -19.34
C GLY A 200 -11.51 9.84 -18.08
N PRO A 201 -10.53 8.94 -18.21
CA PRO A 201 -9.94 8.24 -17.07
C PRO A 201 -8.91 9.12 -16.34
N HIS A 202 -9.01 9.17 -15.01
CA HIS A 202 -7.96 9.71 -14.16
C HIS A 202 -6.96 8.62 -13.78
N GLY A 203 -5.82 8.97 -13.20
CA GLY A 203 -4.79 7.98 -12.87
C GLY A 203 -5.25 6.95 -11.84
N PRO A 204 -5.37 5.65 -12.18
CA PRO A 204 -5.66 4.60 -11.19
C PRO A 204 -4.47 4.37 -10.26
N GLY A 205 -4.72 3.73 -9.12
CA GLY A 205 -3.69 3.36 -8.17
C GLY A 205 -2.88 2.14 -8.62
N GLY A 206 -1.60 2.11 -8.27
CA GLY A 206 -0.76 0.94 -8.44
C GLY A 206 -1.16 -0.20 -7.50
N ALA A 207 -1.22 -1.44 -7.99
CA ALA A 207 -1.42 -2.62 -7.16
C ALA A 207 -0.22 -2.88 -6.24
N ALA A 208 -0.39 -3.61 -5.15
CA ALA A 208 0.69 -3.82 -4.20
C ALA A 208 1.53 -5.09 -4.45
N GLY A 209 2.77 -5.07 -3.97
CA GLY A 209 3.65 -6.23 -3.97
C GLY A 209 3.16 -7.34 -3.03
N ARG A 210 3.39 -8.60 -3.42
CA ARG A 210 3.06 -9.79 -2.63
C ARG A 210 4.31 -10.38 -1.98
N ARG A 211 4.20 -11.00 -0.80
CA ARG A 211 5.20 -11.99 -0.35
C ARG A 211 4.58 -13.05 0.55
N TYR A 212 4.94 -14.31 0.30
CA TYR A 212 4.74 -15.40 1.24
C TYR A 212 6.13 -15.79 1.75
N PHE A 213 6.38 -15.61 3.05
CA PHE A 213 7.54 -16.19 3.72
C PHE A 213 7.02 -17.15 4.78
N HIS A 214 7.44 -18.40 4.72
CA HIS A 214 7.08 -19.46 5.68
C HIS A 214 8.30 -20.35 5.89
N GLN A 215 8.73 -20.53 7.13
CA GLN A 215 9.78 -21.50 7.47
C GLN A 215 9.34 -22.34 8.66
N ARG A 216 9.25 -23.66 8.45
CA ARG A 216 9.09 -24.66 9.51
C ARG A 216 10.47 -24.98 10.07
N ARG A 217 10.67 -24.85 11.39
CA ARG A 217 11.88 -25.31 12.08
C ARG A 217 11.48 -26.06 13.33
N SER A 218 12.09 -27.24 13.54
CA SER A 218 12.13 -27.88 14.85
C SER A 218 13.02 -27.05 15.76
N GLY A 219 12.59 -26.87 17.01
CA GLY A 219 13.45 -26.36 18.08
C GLY A 219 14.41 -27.43 18.56
#